data_AF-A0A533Z969-F1
#
_entry.id   AF-A0A533Z969-F1
#
_cell.length_a   1.000
_cell.length_b   1.000
_cell.length_c   1.000
_cell.angle_alpha   90.00
_cell.angle_beta   90.00
_cell.angle_gamma   90.00
#
_symmetry.space_group_name_H-M   'P 1'
#
loop_
_entity.id
_entity.type
_entity.pdbx_description
1 polymer ?
#
loop_
_entity_poly.entity_id
_entity_poly.type
_entity_poly.pdbx_seq_one_letter_code
_entity_poly.pdbx_strand_id
1 'polypeptide(L)'
;MGPLSQLPRHNPAVLLCLLLVSASDPTAQTDGGHSRSSCEGIATVAGTSLATELVAEGFTLPVHLAAPPHDVNRLFVVEQDGAIKIIKSGKTLPQPFLDIH
;
A
#
# COMPACT_ATOMS: atom_id res chain seq x y z
N MET A 1 4.45 45.85 -30.33
CA MET A 1 4.87 44.85 -31.35
C MET A 1 5.72 43.79 -30.66
N GLY A 2 5.27 42.52 -30.66
CA GLY A 2 5.98 41.36 -30.10
C GLY A 2 5.28 40.74 -28.86
N PRO A 3 5.14 39.41 -28.75
CA PRO A 3 3.82 38.80 -28.53
C PRO A 3 3.58 38.13 -27.17
N LEU A 4 2.29 38.03 -26.81
CA LEU A 4 1.75 37.11 -25.80
C LEU A 4 1.91 35.66 -26.26
N SER A 5 2.63 34.87 -25.47
CA SER A 5 2.71 33.40 -25.55
C SER A 5 3.32 32.96 -24.21
N GLN A 6 2.73 32.17 -23.32
CA GLN A 6 1.97 30.94 -23.48
C GLN A 6 1.11 30.71 -22.21
N LEU A 7 -0.20 30.44 -22.38
CA LEU A 7 -0.97 29.71 -21.36
C LEU A 7 -0.72 28.21 -21.54
N PRO A 8 -0.68 27.40 -20.46
CA PRO A 8 -0.57 25.95 -20.56
C PRO A 8 -1.78 25.38 -21.31
N ARG A 9 -1.50 24.72 -22.45
CA ARG A 9 -2.49 24.04 -23.27
C ARG A 9 -3.04 22.84 -22.50
N HIS A 10 -4.32 22.89 -22.15
CA HIS A 10 -5.09 21.71 -21.75
C HIS A 10 -5.01 20.66 -22.85
N ASN A 11 -4.60 19.45 -22.49
CA ASN A 11 -4.47 18.31 -23.39
C ASN A 11 -5.85 17.63 -23.55
N PRO A 12 -6.50 17.69 -24.74
CA PRO A 12 -7.86 17.21 -24.93
C PRO A 12 -7.99 15.67 -25.04
N ALA A 13 -6.93 14.90 -24.79
CA ALA A 13 -6.89 13.46 -25.05
C ALA A 13 -7.31 12.54 -23.89
N VAL A 14 -7.66 13.05 -22.70
CA VAL A 14 -8.12 12.18 -21.59
C VAL A 14 -9.64 11.95 -21.62
N LEU A 15 -10.33 12.54 -22.60
CA LEU A 15 -11.77 12.46 -22.80
C LEU A 15 -12.16 11.29 -23.74
N LEU A 16 -12.06 10.01 -23.33
CA LEU A 16 -12.86 8.93 -23.97
C LEU A 16 -12.92 7.53 -23.30
N CYS A 17 -12.97 7.39 -21.97
CA CYS A 17 -13.37 6.09 -21.40
C CYS A 17 -14.87 6.09 -21.05
N LEU A 18 -15.70 5.75 -22.03
CA LEU A 18 -17.13 5.44 -21.81
C LEU A 18 -17.42 3.98 -22.19
N LEU A 19 -18.07 3.27 -21.25
CA LEU A 19 -18.81 2.00 -21.35
C LEU A 19 -17.93 0.73 -21.40
N LEU A 20 -18.11 -0.27 -20.53
CA LEU A 20 -19.37 -0.96 -20.20
C LEU A 20 -19.41 -1.38 -18.72
N VAL A 21 -20.47 -0.99 -18.00
CA VAL A 21 -20.89 -1.66 -16.77
C VAL A 21 -21.78 -2.83 -17.21
N SER A 22 -21.32 -4.07 -17.02
CA SER A 22 -22.18 -5.24 -17.20
C SER A 22 -22.91 -5.51 -15.90
N ALA A 23 -24.23 -5.67 -16.03
CA ALA A 23 -25.12 -6.10 -14.97
C ALA A 23 -24.75 -7.51 -14.45
N SER A 24 -25.09 -7.73 -13.19
CA SER A 24 -24.88 -8.89 -12.33
C SER A 24 -25.60 -10.17 -12.77
N ASP A 25 -24.91 -11.31 -12.65
CA ASP A 25 -25.50 -12.64 -12.42
C ASP A 25 -25.15 -13.11 -11.00
N PRO A 26 -26.11 -13.58 -10.16
CA PRO A 26 -25.83 -14.19 -8.87
C PRO A 26 -25.91 -15.72 -9.02
N THR A 27 -24.83 -16.37 -9.44
CA THR A 27 -24.72 -17.83 -9.39
C THR A 27 -23.75 -18.25 -8.30
N ALA A 28 -24.36 -18.69 -7.19
CA ALA A 28 -23.86 -19.57 -6.14
C ALA A 28 -22.33 -19.77 -6.04
N GLN A 29 -21.67 -18.98 -5.18
CA GLN A 29 -20.35 -19.32 -4.67
C GLN A 29 -20.46 -20.50 -3.71
N THR A 30 -20.02 -21.67 -4.18
CA THR A 30 -19.67 -22.80 -3.31
C THR A 30 -18.22 -22.58 -2.86
N ASP A 31 -18.01 -21.64 -1.94
CA ASP A 31 -16.69 -21.42 -1.33
C ASP A 31 -16.54 -22.35 -0.13
N GLY A 32 -15.57 -23.26 -0.23
CA GLY A 32 -15.18 -24.13 0.86
C GLY A 32 -14.82 -23.33 2.11
N GLY A 33 -15.57 -23.57 3.19
CA GLY A 33 -15.08 -23.78 4.55
C GLY A 33 -14.05 -22.84 5.17
N HIS A 34 -13.88 -21.61 4.68
CA HIS A 34 -13.25 -20.57 5.49
C HIS A 34 -14.35 -19.94 6.34
N SER A 35 -14.39 -20.27 7.63
CA SER A 35 -15.21 -19.57 8.63
C SER A 35 -14.78 -18.10 8.66
N ARG A 36 -15.29 -17.32 7.70
CA ARG A 36 -15.32 -15.87 7.76
C ARG A 36 -16.13 -15.58 9.00
N SER A 37 -15.48 -15.08 10.04
CA SER A 37 -16.14 -14.58 11.24
C SER A 37 -17.24 -13.63 10.77
N SER A 38 -18.48 -14.09 10.80
CA SER A 38 -19.59 -13.30 10.29
C SER A 38 -19.81 -12.18 11.28
N CYS A 39 -19.56 -10.96 10.85
CA CYS A 39 -19.96 -9.76 11.59
C CYS A 39 -21.49 -9.53 11.51
N GLU A 40 -22.27 -10.62 11.41
CA GLU A 40 -23.72 -10.58 11.30
C GLU A 40 -24.31 -9.99 12.58
N GLY A 41 -25.12 -8.94 12.42
CA GLY A 41 -25.66 -8.16 13.56
C GLY A 41 -24.83 -6.95 13.98
N ILE A 42 -23.65 -6.73 13.39
CA ILE A 42 -22.89 -5.49 13.59
C ILE A 42 -23.30 -4.49 12.51
N ALA A 43 -23.94 -3.39 12.91
CA ALA A 43 -24.25 -2.30 12.00
C ALA A 43 -22.95 -1.65 11.51
N THR A 44 -22.73 -1.64 10.19
CA THR A 44 -21.64 -0.87 9.61
C THR A 44 -21.95 0.62 9.74
N VAL A 45 -20.94 1.39 10.18
CA VAL A 45 -20.99 2.85 10.16
C VAL A 45 -20.09 3.35 9.04
N ALA A 46 -20.48 4.46 8.40
CA ALA A 46 -19.63 5.10 7.40
C ALA A 46 -18.33 5.57 8.08
N GLY A 47 -17.21 4.96 7.71
CA GLY A 47 -15.88 5.33 8.17
C GLY A 47 -15.13 6.16 7.14
N THR A 48 -13.99 6.73 7.55
CA THR A 48 -13.02 7.32 6.62
C THR A 48 -12.38 6.21 5.78
N SER A 49 -12.27 6.42 4.46
CA SER A 49 -11.54 5.50 3.59
C SER A 49 -10.04 5.52 3.96
N LEU A 50 -9.45 4.35 4.16
CA LEU A 50 -8.02 4.20 4.37
C LEU A 50 -7.36 3.84 3.05
N ALA A 51 -6.20 4.45 2.80
CA ALA A 51 -5.32 4.10 1.69
C ALA A 51 -4.01 3.56 2.23
N THR A 52 -3.38 2.68 1.46
CA THR A 52 -2.06 2.12 1.76
C THR A 52 -1.04 2.68 0.79
N GLU A 53 0.15 3.00 1.28
CA GLU A 53 1.31 3.37 0.47
C GLU A 53 2.41 2.32 0.69
N LEU A 54 3.07 1.92 -0.40
CA LEU A 54 4.22 1.04 -0.32
C LEU A 54 5.43 1.83 0.21
N VAL A 55 5.87 1.52 1.44
CA VAL A 55 7.01 2.20 2.08
C VAL A 55 8.36 1.58 1.68
N ALA A 56 8.43 0.24 1.60
CA ALA A 56 9.61 -0.51 1.19
C ALA A 56 9.23 -1.96 0.86
N GLU A 57 10.07 -2.64 0.09
CA GLU A 57 9.92 -4.04 -0.33
C GLU A 57 11.27 -4.78 -0.34
N GLY A 58 11.27 -6.07 -0.71
CA GLY A 58 12.49 -6.88 -0.79
C GLY A 58 12.98 -7.40 0.57
N PHE A 59 12.07 -7.67 1.50
CA PHE A 59 12.37 -8.32 2.78
C PHE A 59 12.12 -9.83 2.71
N THR A 60 12.95 -10.59 3.42
CA THR A 60 12.82 -12.05 3.56
C THR A 60 12.06 -12.38 4.83
N LEU A 61 10.82 -12.88 4.71
CA LEU A 61 10.01 -13.34 5.85
C LEU A 61 10.02 -12.34 7.04
N PRO A 62 9.59 -11.07 6.87
CA PRO A 62 9.62 -10.09 7.95
C PRO A 62 8.65 -10.46 9.08
N VAL A 63 9.14 -10.46 10.32
CA VAL A 63 8.38 -10.85 11.51
C VAL A 63 8.10 -9.71 12.47
N HIS A 64 8.86 -8.60 12.38
CA HIS A 64 8.63 -7.44 13.24
C HIS A 64 9.09 -6.12 12.59
N LEU A 65 8.44 -5.02 12.97
CA LEU A 65 8.79 -3.66 12.56
C LEU A 65 8.73 -2.75 13.79
N ALA A 66 9.80 -1.99 14.04
CA ALA A 66 9.88 -1.05 15.16
C ALA A 66 10.54 0.28 14.77
N ALA A 67 10.14 1.36 15.44
CA ALA A 67 10.79 2.66 15.39
C ALA A 67 11.39 2.97 16.77
N PRO A 68 12.65 3.43 16.87
CA PRO A 68 13.18 3.91 18.14
C PRO A 68 12.41 5.15 18.64
N PRO A 69 12.27 5.34 19.96
CA PRO A 69 11.68 6.55 20.51
C PRO A 69 12.38 7.81 19.98
N HIS A 70 11.58 8.77 19.50
CA HIS A 70 12.04 10.05 18.95
C HIS A 70 12.88 9.97 17.66
N ASP A 71 12.97 8.80 17.01
CA ASP A 71 13.62 8.66 15.70
C ASP A 71 12.56 8.53 14.60
N VAL A 72 12.29 9.65 13.93
CA VAL A 72 11.30 9.71 12.83
C VAL A 72 11.87 9.27 11.48
N ASN A 73 13.18 8.98 11.41
CA ASN A 73 13.86 8.75 10.15
C ASN A 73 14.18 7.28 9.90
N ARG A 74 14.10 6.42 10.91
CA ARG A 74 14.49 5.02 10.83
C ARG A 74 13.43 4.06 11.33
N LEU A 75 13.21 3.01 10.55
CA LEU A 75 12.46 1.82 10.94
C LEU A 75 13.39 0.61 10.89
N PHE A 76 13.23 -0.30 11.84
CA PHE A 76 13.97 -1.54 11.97
C PHE A 76 13.05 -2.70 11.65
N VAL A 77 13.42 -3.48 10.63
CA VAL A 77 12.70 -4.67 10.18
C VAL A 77 13.47 -5.89 10.66
N VAL A 78 12.81 -6.79 11.37
CA VAL A 78 13.36 -8.10 11.76
C VAL A 78 12.94 -9.11 10.71
N GLU A 79 13.90 -9.70 10.02
CA GLU A 79 13.72 -10.82 9.09
C GLU A 79 13.84 -12.15 9.85
N GLN A 80 12.98 -13.12 9.53
CA GLN A 80 12.92 -14.40 10.24
C GLN A 80 14.23 -15.19 10.12
N ASP A 81 15.00 -14.97 9.06
CA ASP A 81 16.29 -15.64 8.89
C ASP A 81 17.26 -15.24 10.00
N GLY A 82 17.28 -13.99 10.47
CA GLY A 82 18.19 -13.52 11.53
C GLY A 82 18.76 -12.13 11.26
N ALA A 83 18.44 -11.49 10.14
CA ALA A 83 18.88 -10.14 9.84
C ALA A 83 17.95 -9.07 10.45
N ILE A 84 18.53 -7.94 10.87
CA ILE A 84 17.80 -6.70 11.14
C ILE A 84 18.20 -5.68 10.08
N LYS A 85 17.25 -5.26 9.24
CA LYS A 85 17.46 -4.24 8.19
C LYS A 85 16.86 -2.91 8.60
N ILE A 86 17.44 -1.82 8.11
CA ILE A 86 16.97 -0.46 8.39
C ILE A 86 16.34 0.12 7.13
N ILE A 87 15.12 0.64 7.26
CA ILE A 87 14.56 1.61 6.34
C ILE A 87 14.93 2.99 6.88
N LYS A 88 15.66 3.80 6.11
CA LYS A 88 16.04 5.17 6.46
C LYS A 88 15.52 6.13 5.38
N SER A 89 14.68 7.07 5.78
CA SER A 89 14.09 8.07 4.88
C SER A 89 13.44 7.42 3.62
N GLY A 90 12.67 6.36 3.83
CA GLY A 90 11.98 5.60 2.77
C GLY A 90 12.85 4.66 1.94
N LYS A 91 14.13 4.46 2.28
CA LYS A 91 15.04 3.55 1.57
C LYS A 91 15.60 2.48 2.49
N THR A 92 15.54 1.22 2.07
CA THR A 92 16.22 0.12 2.75
C THR A 92 17.73 0.26 2.57
N LEU A 93 18.48 0.24 3.67
CA LEU A 93 19.94 0.27 3.62
C LEU A 93 20.47 -1.08 3.11
N PRO A 94 21.55 -1.09 2.29
CA PRO A 94 22.08 -2.33 1.70
C PRO A 94 22.74 -3.23 2.74
N GLN A 95 23.39 -2.65 3.75
CA GLN A 95 23.99 -3.41 4.85
C GLN A 95 22.96 -3.56 5.99
N PRO A 96 22.70 -4.78 6.48
CA PRO A 96 21.89 -4.96 7.69
C PRO A 96 22.56 -4.30 8.90
N PHE A 97 21.74 -3.84 9.84
CA PHE A 97 22.19 -3.34 11.14
C PHE A 97 22.79 -4.44 12.00
N LEU A 98 22.16 -5.62 11.98
CA LEU A 98 22.59 -6.82 12.68
C LEU A 98 22.38 -8.02 11.78
N ASP A 99 23.33 -8.93 11.81
CA ASP A 99 23.28 -10.24 11.18
C ASP A 99 23.90 -11.24 12.18
N ILE A 100 23.23 -12.37 12.41
CA ILE A 100 23.63 -13.37 13.42
C ILE A 100 23.91 -14.76 12.82
N HIS A 101 24.03 -14.85 11.51
CA HIS A 101 24.46 -16.07 10.81
C HIS A 101 25.97 -16.27 10.82
#